data_AF-A0A935N690-F1
#
_entry.id   AF-A0A935N690-F1
#
_cell.length_a   1.000
_cell.length_b   1.000
_cell.length_c   1.000
_cell.angle_alpha   90.00
_cell.angle_beta   90.00
_cell.angle_gamma   90.00
#
_symmetry.space_group_name_H-M   'P 1'
#
loop_
_entity.id
_entity.type
_entity.pdbx_description
1 polymer ?
#
loop_
_entity_poly.entity_id
_entity_poly.type
_entity_poly.pdbx_seq_one_letter_code
_entity_poly.pdbx_strand_id
1 'polypeptide(L)' 'MTYFRTRMDPLGLLHALKEIEENFEDRTGISLEIKNEVPHLDLTAEQEDQIFHIIQKSLANIAKHSMARHAVVSIL' A
#
# COMPACT_ATOMS: atom_id res chain seq x y z
N MET A 1 -10.77 18.19 11.22
CA MET A 1 -10.01 16.96 10.89
C MET A 1 -9.76 16.96 9.40
N THR A 2 -8.61 17.47 8.98
CA THR A 2 -8.21 17.53 7.56
C THR A 2 -7.58 16.19 7.20
N TYR A 3 -8.33 15.35 6.50
CA TYR A 3 -7.74 14.25 5.75
C TYR A 3 -6.91 14.90 4.65
N PHE A 4 -5.58 14.97 4.84
CA PHE A 4 -4.66 15.15 3.74
C PHE A 4 -4.85 13.93 2.84
N ARG A 5 -5.75 14.08 1.87
CA ARG A 5 -5.97 13.11 0.82
C ARG A 5 -4.67 13.09 0.04
N THR A 6 -3.79 12.14 0.37
CA THR A 6 -2.69 11.79 -0.52
C THR A 6 -3.38 11.48 -1.83
N ARG A 7 -3.35 12.43 -2.77
CA ARG A 7 -3.99 12.23 -4.06
C ARG A 7 -3.38 10.97 -4.61
N MET A 8 -4.23 10.02 -4.96
CA MET A 8 -3.80 8.81 -5.61
C MET A 8 -2.84 9.14 -6.74
N ASP A 9 -1.78 8.35 -6.86
CA ASP A 9 -0.76 8.56 -7.87
C ASP A 9 -1.42 8.64 -9.26
N PRO A 10 -1.03 9.60 -10.11
CA PRO A 10 -1.63 9.75 -11.45
C PRO A 10 -1.43 8.51 -12.34
N LEU A 11 -0.49 7.62 -11.99
CA LEU A 11 -0.24 6.34 -12.65
C LEU A 11 -1.07 5.17 -12.08
N GLY A 12 -1.92 5.44 -11.07
CA GLY A 12 -2.89 4.50 -10.50
C GLY A 12 -2.42 3.75 -9.26
N LEU A 13 -3.31 2.93 -8.69
CA LEU A 13 -3.07 2.20 -7.43
C LEU A 13 -1.83 1.31 -7.48
N LEU A 14 -1.63 0.57 -8.59
CA LEU A 14 -0.50 -0.35 -8.70
C LEU A 14 0.86 0.34 -8.71
N HIS A 15 0.95 1.54 -9.31
CA HIS A 15 2.18 2.30 -9.28
C HIS A 15 2.49 2.79 -7.86
N ALA A 16 1.48 3.34 -7.18
CA ALA A 16 1.63 3.80 -5.80
C ALA A 16 2.00 2.67 -4.84
N LEU A 17 1.48 1.46 -5.05
CA LEU A 17 1.85 0.30 -4.26
C LEU A 17 3.30 -0.13 -4.49
N LYS A 18 3.78 -0.13 -5.74
CA LYS A 18 5.19 -0.42 -6.04
C LYS A 18 6.14 0.58 -5.38
N GLU A 19 5.82 1.87 -5.41
CA GLU A 19 6.63 2.88 -4.72
C GLU A 19 6.70 2.60 -3.21
N ILE A 20 5.59 2.18 -2.60
CA ILE A 20 5.60 1.75 -1.20
C ILE A 20 6.51 0.53 -1.02
N GLU A 21 6.37 -0.51 -1.84
CA GLU A 21 7.20 -1.72 -1.78
C GLU A 21 8.69 -1.39 -1.81
N GLU A 22 9.11 -0.56 -2.77
CA GLU A 22 10.51 -0.15 -2.96
C GLU A 22 11.07 0.64 -1.77
N ASN A 23 10.25 1.46 -1.11
CA ASN A 23 10.71 2.35 -0.03
C ASN A 23 10.43 1.82 1.38
N PHE A 24 9.64 0.74 1.54
CA PHE A 24 9.19 0.30 2.85
C PHE A 24 10.31 -0.33 3.67
N GLU A 25 11.16 -1.14 3.04
CA GLU A 25 12.29 -1.78 3.71
C GLU A 25 13.31 -0.75 4.20
N ASP A 26 13.69 0.21 3.35
CA ASP A 26 14.62 1.28 3.71
C ASP A 26 14.16 2.10 4.92
N ARG A 27 12.83 2.28 5.05
CA ARG A 27 12.24 3.11 6.12
C ARG A 27 11.97 2.35 7.41
N THR A 28 11.74 1.04 7.33
CA THR A 28 11.20 0.27 8.47
C THR A 28 12.07 -0.93 8.86
N GLY A 29 12.97 -1.37 7.98
CA GLY A 29 13.73 -2.60 8.10
C GLY A 29 12.90 -3.88 7.88
N ILE A 30 11.66 -3.75 7.42
CA ILE A 30 10.76 -4.85 7.13
C ILE A 30 10.68 -5.01 5.62
N SER A 31 11.04 -6.19 5.11
CA SER A 31 10.89 -6.49 3.70
C SER A 31 9.41 -6.66 3.36
N LEU A 32 8.94 -5.95 2.34
CA LEU A 32 7.54 -5.96 1.89
C LEU A 32 7.44 -6.57 0.50
N GLU A 33 6.47 -7.47 0.32
CA GLU A 33 6.13 -8.05 -0.98
C GLU A 33 4.67 -7.73 -1.32
N ILE A 34 4.41 -7.19 -2.52
CA ILE A 34 3.06 -6.90 -3.00
C ILE A 34 2.70 -7.84 -4.16
N LYS A 35 1.72 -8.71 -3.93
CA LYS A 35 1.18 -9.65 -4.91
C LYS A 35 -0.16 -9.16 -5.40
N ASN A 36 -0.24 -8.83 -6.69
CA ASN A 36 -1.53 -8.59 -7.34
C ASN A 36 -1.88 -9.80 -8.22
N GLU A 37 -2.85 -10.59 -7.78
CA GLU A 37 -3.37 -11.75 -8.53
C GLU A 37 -4.57 -11.37 -9.40
N VAL A 38 -5.05 -10.12 -9.30
CA VAL A 38 -6.17 -9.60 -10.09
C VAL A 38 -5.64 -8.86 -11.33
N PRO A 39 -5.80 -9.41 -12.55
CA PRO A 39 -5.24 -8.81 -13.77
C PRO A 39 -5.90 -7.48 -14.15
N HIS A 40 -7.17 -7.29 -13.78
CA HIS A 40 -7.92 -6.05 -14.00
C HIS A 40 -8.68 -5.69 -12.73
N LEU A 41 -8.12 -4.77 -11.98
CA LEU A 41 -8.81 -4.11 -10.88
C LEU A 41 -9.79 -3.11 -11.51
N ASP A 42 -11.03 -3.54 -11.79
CA ASP A 42 -12.13 -2.68 -12.27
C ASP A 42 -12.63 -1.77 -11.13
N LEU A 43 -11.71 -0.99 -10.58
CA LEU A 43 -11.95 -0.09 -9.47
C LEU A 43 -12.25 1.30 -10.00
N THR A 44 -13.23 1.95 -9.39
CA THR A 44 -13.41 3.40 -9.54
C THR A 44 -12.26 4.14 -8.85
N ALA A 45 -11.95 5.36 -9.29
CA ALA A 45 -10.89 6.17 -8.68
C ALA A 45 -11.09 6.40 -7.16
N GLU A 46 -12.33 6.41 -6.68
CA GLU A 46 -12.63 6.50 -5.24
C GLU A 46 -12.25 5.21 -4.51
N GLN A 47 -12.53 4.04 -5.10
CA GLN A 47 -12.19 2.75 -4.50
C GLN A 47 -10.68 2.55 -4.45
N GLU A 48 -9.97 2.93 -5.51
CA GLU A 48 -8.51 2.86 -5.53
C GLU A 48 -7.89 3.76 -4.43
N ASP A 49 -8.39 4.99 -4.26
CA ASP A 49 -7.97 5.90 -3.18
C ASP A 49 -8.24 5.28 -1.80
N GLN A 50 -9.42 4.70 -1.60
CA GLN A 50 -9.77 4.03 -0.33
C GLN A 50 -8.88 2.83 -0.04
N ILE A 51 -8.65 1.96 -1.03
CA ILE A 51 -7.79 0.78 -0.90
C ILE A 51 -6.36 1.20 -0.56
N PHE A 52 -5.84 2.21 -1.25
CA PHE A 52 -4.52 2.76 -0.97
C PHE A 52 -4.39 3.25 0.49
N HIS A 53 -5.40 3.96 1.00
CA HIS A 53 -5.42 4.42 2.39
C HIS A 53 -5.49 3.26 3.39
N ILE A 54 -6.25 2.20 3.08
CA ILE A 54 -6.32 1.00 3.92
C ILE A 54 -4.96 0.33 4.00
N ILE A 55 -4.30 0.12 2.84
CA ILE A 55 -2.99 -0.51 2.77
C ILE A 55 -1.95 0.31 3.54
N GLN A 56 -1.90 1.63 3.33
CA GLN A 56 -0.98 2.50 4.07
C GLN A 56 -1.15 2.43 5.58
N LYS A 57 -2.40 2.45 6.07
CA LYS A 57 -2.68 2.35 7.52
C LYS A 57 -2.25 1.00 8.07
N SER A 58 -2.54 -0.09 7.36
CA SER A 58 -2.13 -1.44 7.74
C SER A 58 -0.61 -1.56 7.82
N LEU A 59 0.10 -1.06 6.80
CA LEU A 59 1.56 -1.05 6.78
C LEU A 59 2.16 -0.19 7.90
N ALA A 60 1.57 0.97 8.19
CA ALA A 60 1.99 1.80 9.31
C ALA A 60 1.82 1.08 10.66
N ASN A 61 0.77 0.29 10.84
CA ASN A 61 0.57 -0.52 12.03
C ASN A 61 1.61 -1.64 12.12
N ILE A 62 1.90 -2.31 10.99
CA ILE A 62 2.95 -3.35 10.91
C ILE A 62 4.30 -2.76 11.28
N ALA A 63 4.69 -1.65 10.66
CA ALA A 63 5.96 -0.99 10.92
C ALA A 63 6.13 -0.57 12.39
N LYS A 64 5.04 -0.16 13.04
CA LYS A 64 5.10 0.31 14.44
C LYS A 64 5.03 -0.81 15.48
N HIS A 65 4.31 -1.89 15.19
CA HIS A 65 3.87 -2.83 16.24
C HIS A 65 4.14 -4.30 15.96
N SER A 66 4.44 -4.70 14.72
CA SER A 66 4.52 -6.13 14.40
C SER A 66 5.81 -6.81 14.87
N MET A 67 6.92 -6.06 15.00
CA MET A 67 8.27 -6.62 15.16
C MET A 67 8.63 -7.67 14.07
N ALA A 68 7.95 -7.64 12.93
CA ALA A 68 8.16 -8.57 11.83
C ALA A 68 9.42 -8.22 11.04
N ARG A 69 9.94 -9.21 10.31
CA ARG A 69 11.02 -9.01 9.32
C ARG A 69 10.52 -9.01 7.87
N HIS A 70 9.33 -9.60 7.66
CA HIS A 70 8.71 -9.74 6.35
C HIS A 70 7.20 -9.47 6.45
N ALA A 71 6.65 -8.78 5.46
CA ALA A 71 5.23 -8.52 5.30
C ALA A 71 4.81 -8.78 3.86
N VAL A 72 3.60 -9.31 3.64
CA VAL A 72 3.05 -9.58 2.31
C VAL A 72 1.67 -8.94 2.21
N VAL A 73 1.42 -8.22 1.12
CA VAL A 73 0.10 -7.72 0.75
C VAL A 73 -0.36 -8.46 -0.50
N SER A 74 -1.47 -9.19 -0.40
CA SER A 74 -2.06 -9.92 -1.52
C SER A 74 -3.39 -9.29 -1.89
N ILE A 75 -3.52 -8.95 -3.18
CA ILE A 75 -4.76 -8.50 -3.80
C ILE A 75 -5.29 -9.70 -4.59
N LEU A 76 -6.44 -10.22 -4.14
CA LEU A 76 -7.10 -11.43 -4.61
C LEU A 76 -8.48 -11.12 -5.19
#